data_AF-A0A662S836-F1
#
_entry.id   AF-A0A662S836-F1
#
_cell.length_a   1.000
_cell.length_b   1.000
_cell.length_c   1.000
_cell.angle_alpha   90.00
_cell.angle_beta   90.00
_cell.angle_gamma   90.00
#
_symmetry.space_group_name_H-M   'P 1'
#
loop_
_entity.id
_entity.type
_entity.pdbx_description
1 polymer ?
#
loop_
_entity_poly.entity_id
_entity_poly.type
_entity_poly.pdbx_seq_one_letter_code
_entity_poly.pdbx_strand_id
1 'polypeptide(L)'
;NDWVNPIPNTAGGDPTGYLQVYKLVTLVHPDETEETLFDGTVGLNYCEPHVEDFALNLAKGHYQIKAAVHIIGPEMITVTKEGGIIEIPNPFVCQWINVTFDFWVTISEDISGAYFDTWHAGYEEVPAPDCKVDIRDIAAAAAAFGSYPGAENWNSVADLTKDYKVDIRDIAAIAAQYGFA
;
A
#
# COMPACT_ATOMS: atom_id res chain seq x y z
N ASN A 1 21.02 -9.39 -2.17
CA ASN A 1 19.86 -9.80 -3.00
C ASN A 1 19.08 -8.56 -3.41
N ASP A 2 19.79 -7.57 -3.95
CA ASP A 2 19.19 -6.29 -4.33
C ASP A 2 18.76 -6.43 -5.78
N TRP A 3 17.49 -6.79 -5.97
CA TRP A 3 16.82 -6.66 -7.26
C TRP A 3 16.60 -5.17 -7.55
N VAL A 4 17.70 -4.47 -7.81
CA VAL A 4 17.65 -3.15 -8.43
C VAL A 4 17.15 -3.41 -9.85
N ASN A 5 15.91 -2.98 -10.12
CA ASN A 5 15.22 -2.96 -11.40
C ASN A 5 16.17 -3.21 -12.60
N PRO A 6 16.14 -4.38 -13.27
CA PRO A 6 17.18 -4.80 -14.23
C PRO A 6 17.15 -4.03 -15.55
N ILE A 7 16.53 -2.86 -15.61
CA ILE A 7 16.61 -1.99 -16.78
C ILE A 7 17.02 -0.57 -16.37
N PRO A 8 18.23 -0.36 -15.80
CA PRO A 8 18.94 0.85 -16.14
C PRO A 8 19.34 0.72 -17.61
N ASN A 9 18.87 1.63 -18.45
CA ASN A 9 19.59 1.93 -19.68
C ASN A 9 21.00 2.35 -19.21
N THR A 10 21.96 1.44 -19.30
CA THR A 10 23.34 1.66 -18.82
C THR A 10 24.22 2.27 -19.91
N ALA A 11 23.64 2.62 -21.06
CA ALA A 11 24.39 3.01 -22.25
C ALA A 11 23.81 4.24 -22.97
N GLY A 12 23.00 5.06 -22.28
CA GLY A 12 22.58 6.37 -22.76
C GLY A 12 21.62 6.35 -23.96
N GLY A 13 20.91 5.23 -24.19
CA GLY A 13 19.88 5.13 -25.22
C GLY A 13 18.58 5.80 -24.80
N ASP A 14 17.73 6.14 -25.77
CA ASP A 14 16.40 6.68 -25.48
C ASP A 14 15.58 5.64 -24.68
N PRO A 15 14.84 6.05 -23.64
CA PRO A 15 13.98 5.14 -22.88
C PRO A 15 12.81 4.68 -23.75
N THR A 16 12.81 3.41 -24.17
CA THR A 16 11.80 2.85 -25.09
C THR A 16 10.95 1.73 -24.47
N GLY A 17 11.05 1.51 -23.16
CA GLY A 17 10.37 0.39 -22.51
C GLY A 17 8.85 0.55 -22.53
N TYR A 18 8.16 -0.46 -23.04
CA TYR A 18 6.70 -0.58 -23.02
C TYR A 18 6.36 -2.02 -22.65
N LEU A 19 5.43 -2.19 -21.72
CA LEU A 19 4.86 -3.49 -21.39
C LEU A 19 3.37 -3.49 -21.67
N GLN A 20 2.90 -4.56 -22.31
CA GLN A 20 1.48 -4.85 -22.38
C GLN A 20 1.15 -5.83 -21.27
N VAL A 21 0.17 -5.49 -20.44
CA VAL A 21 -0.23 -6.31 -19.30
C VAL A 21 -1.73 -6.57 -19.32
N TYR A 22 -2.13 -7.78 -18.95
CA TYR A 22 -3.48 -8.03 -18.47
C TYR A 22 -3.50 -7.71 -16.97
N LYS A 23 -4.52 -6.99 -16.52
CA LYS A 23 -4.66 -6.58 -15.13
C LYS A 23 -6.07 -6.87 -14.64
N LEU A 24 -6.12 -7.43 -13.43
CA LEU A 24 -7.33 -7.65 -12.66
C LEU A 24 -7.18 -6.96 -11.31
N VAL A 25 -8.12 -6.07 -10.98
CA VAL A 25 -8.19 -5.39 -9.68
C VAL A 25 -9.51 -5.79 -9.02
N THR A 26 -9.41 -6.33 -7.82
CA THR A 26 -10.54 -6.85 -7.04
C THR A 26 -10.55 -6.24 -5.65
N LEU A 27 -11.69 -5.72 -5.23
CA LEU A 27 -11.97 -5.34 -3.85
C LEU A 27 -12.55 -6.54 -3.11
N VAL A 28 -12.02 -6.83 -1.93
CA VAL A 28 -12.55 -7.83 -1.00
C VAL A 28 -13.22 -7.09 0.15
N HIS A 29 -14.50 -7.38 0.36
CA HIS A 29 -15.32 -6.81 1.43
C HIS A 29 -15.08 -7.55 2.76
N PRO A 30 -15.48 -6.96 3.91
CA PRO A 30 -15.33 -7.58 5.23
C PRO A 30 -16.02 -8.94 5.39
N ASP A 31 -17.04 -9.22 4.57
CA ASP A 31 -17.77 -10.49 4.52
C ASP A 31 -17.16 -11.51 3.54
N GLU A 32 -15.93 -11.24 3.09
CA GLU A 32 -15.16 -12.03 2.11
C GLU A 32 -15.75 -12.03 0.70
N THR A 33 -16.79 -11.25 0.42
CA THR A 33 -17.30 -11.09 -0.93
C THR A 33 -16.33 -10.29 -1.78
N GLU A 34 -16.21 -10.66 -3.06
CA GLU A 34 -15.29 -10.00 -4.00
C GLU A 34 -16.05 -9.19 -5.05
N GLU A 35 -15.54 -8.00 -5.32
CA GLU A 35 -16.04 -7.07 -6.33
C GLU A 35 -14.92 -6.73 -7.31
N THR A 36 -15.13 -6.99 -8.60
CA THR A 36 -14.15 -6.61 -9.63
C THR A 36 -14.23 -5.12 -9.93
N LEU A 37 -13.13 -4.40 -9.66
CA LEU A 37 -13.00 -2.98 -9.96
C LEU A 37 -12.46 -2.74 -11.38
N PHE A 38 -11.58 -3.63 -11.86
CA PHE A 38 -11.02 -3.56 -13.20
C PHE A 38 -10.66 -4.96 -13.72
N ASP A 39 -10.97 -5.22 -14.98
CA ASP A 39 -10.58 -6.44 -15.70
C ASP A 39 -10.30 -6.06 -17.16
N GLY A 40 -9.03 -6.10 -17.57
CA GLY A 40 -8.67 -5.71 -18.93
C GLY A 40 -7.18 -5.63 -19.20
N THR A 41 -6.85 -5.15 -20.40
CA THR A 41 -5.46 -4.96 -20.84
C THR A 41 -5.05 -3.50 -20.70
N VAL A 42 -3.82 -3.27 -20.23
CA VAL A 42 -3.22 -1.95 -20.03
C VAL A 42 -1.83 -1.93 -20.67
N GLY A 43 -1.46 -0.79 -21.25
CA GLY A 43 -0.09 -0.49 -21.67
C GLY A 43 0.63 0.28 -20.58
N LEU A 44 1.81 -0.18 -20.17
CA LEU A 44 2.66 0.47 -19.17
C LEU A 44 3.90 1.03 -19.85
N ASN A 45 4.06 2.34 -19.78
CA ASN A 45 5.25 3.03 -20.29
C ASN A 45 6.36 3.02 -19.23
N TYR A 46 7.60 2.93 -19.70
CA TYR A 46 8.78 2.99 -18.84
C TYR A 46 8.85 4.29 -18.06
N CYS A 47 9.12 4.19 -16.75
CA CYS A 47 9.26 5.31 -15.82
C CYS A 47 8.06 6.27 -15.74
N GLU A 48 6.92 5.91 -16.33
CA GLU A 48 5.66 6.63 -16.16
C GLU A 48 4.79 5.86 -15.16
N PRO A 49 4.46 6.46 -14.01
CA PRO A 49 3.52 5.84 -13.08
C PRO A 49 2.16 5.62 -13.75
N HIS A 50 1.68 4.38 -13.73
CA HIS A 50 0.31 4.08 -14.11
C HIS A 50 -0.59 4.24 -12.88
N VAL A 51 -1.42 5.28 -12.88
CA VAL A 51 -2.30 5.64 -11.77
C VAL A 51 -3.75 5.45 -12.18
N GLU A 52 -4.53 4.83 -11.29
CA GLU A 52 -5.97 4.65 -11.44
C GLU A 52 -6.68 4.99 -10.14
N ASP A 53 -7.80 5.70 -10.28
CA ASP A 53 -8.65 6.09 -9.17
C ASP A 53 -9.97 5.33 -9.22
N PHE A 54 -10.33 4.70 -8.09
CA PHE A 54 -11.62 4.05 -7.90
C PHE A 54 -12.45 4.84 -6.89
N ALA A 55 -13.58 5.38 -7.32
CA ALA A 55 -14.52 6.06 -6.44
C ALA A 55 -15.39 5.04 -5.70
N LEU A 56 -15.05 4.74 -4.45
CA LEU A 56 -15.73 3.74 -3.63
C LEU A 56 -16.51 4.42 -2.49
N ASN A 57 -17.73 3.96 -2.24
CA ASN A 57 -18.52 4.36 -1.08
C ASN A 57 -18.62 3.16 -0.13
N LEU A 58 -17.61 3.01 0.73
CA LEU A 58 -17.44 1.85 1.58
C LEU A 58 -18.06 2.10 2.96
N ALA A 59 -18.68 1.06 3.51
CA ALA A 59 -19.07 1.05 4.91
C ALA A 59 -17.81 0.90 5.77
N LYS A 60 -17.98 1.07 7.08
CA LYS A 60 -16.90 0.79 8.03
C LYS A 60 -16.49 -0.68 7.96
N GLY A 61 -15.20 -0.96 7.89
CA GLY A 61 -14.70 -2.33 7.90
C GLY A 61 -13.25 -2.47 7.45
N HIS A 62 -12.75 -3.69 7.56
CA HIS A 62 -11.47 -4.12 6.98
C HIS A 62 -11.72 -4.63 5.56
N TYR A 63 -10.99 -4.05 4.62
CA TYR A 63 -11.07 -4.37 3.20
C TYR A 63 -9.70 -4.78 2.69
N GLN A 64 -9.69 -5.53 1.60
CA GLN A 64 -8.47 -5.80 0.85
C GLN A 64 -8.63 -5.36 -0.60
N ILE A 65 -7.59 -4.79 -1.18
CA ILE A 65 -7.50 -4.60 -2.63
C ILE A 65 -6.44 -5.56 -3.18
N LYS A 66 -6.85 -6.40 -4.12
CA LYS A 66 -6.01 -7.35 -4.83
C LYS A 66 -5.74 -6.81 -6.23
N ALA A 67 -4.48 -6.65 -6.59
CA ALA A 67 -4.04 -6.32 -7.93
C ALA A 67 -3.22 -7.47 -8.49
N ALA A 68 -3.73 -8.11 -9.53
CA ALA A 68 -3.04 -9.15 -10.29
C ALA A 68 -2.66 -8.59 -11.66
N VAL A 69 -1.36 -8.63 -11.98
CA VAL A 69 -0.80 -8.14 -13.23
C VAL A 69 -0.09 -9.28 -13.93
N HIS A 70 -0.56 -9.63 -15.11
CA HIS A 70 0.03 -10.61 -16.00
C HIS A 70 0.70 -9.92 -17.17
N ILE A 71 2.01 -10.07 -17.29
CA ILE A 71 2.76 -9.44 -18.38
C ILE A 71 2.58 -10.30 -19.63
N ILE A 72 1.87 -9.76 -20.61
CA ILE A 72 1.53 -10.49 -21.84
C ILE A 72 2.43 -10.13 -23.02
N GLY A 73 3.16 -9.02 -22.94
CA GLY A 73 4.08 -8.62 -23.99
C GLY A 73 4.87 -7.35 -23.68
N PRO A 74 5.71 -6.92 -24.64
CA PRO A 74 6.05 -7.62 -25.89
C PRO A 74 6.93 -8.86 -25.65
N GLU A 75 6.92 -9.82 -26.58
CA GLU A 75 7.74 -11.06 -26.51
C GLU A 75 9.25 -10.78 -26.52
N MET A 76 9.66 -9.68 -27.15
CA MET A 76 11.04 -9.22 -27.25
C MET A 76 11.13 -7.80 -26.70
N ILE A 77 12.23 -7.48 -26.00
CA ILE A 77 12.53 -6.14 -25.51
C ILE A 77 13.87 -5.66 -26.05
N THR A 78 13.95 -4.37 -26.35
CA THR A 78 15.20 -3.71 -26.74
C THR A 78 16.00 -3.34 -25.50
N VAL A 79 17.25 -3.76 -25.44
CA VAL A 79 18.20 -3.39 -24.38
C VAL A 79 19.48 -2.83 -24.99
N THR A 80 20.19 -2.01 -24.22
CA THR A 80 21.47 -1.47 -24.65
C THR A 80 22.60 -2.22 -23.95
N LYS A 81 23.56 -2.75 -24.72
CA LYS A 81 24.72 -3.50 -24.22
C LYS A 81 25.96 -3.13 -25.02
N GLU A 82 27.08 -2.87 -24.34
CA GLU A 82 28.39 -2.60 -24.98
C GLU A 82 28.37 -1.48 -26.04
N GLY A 83 27.47 -0.49 -25.88
CA GLY A 83 27.32 0.63 -26.82
C GLY A 83 26.46 0.34 -28.06
N GLY A 84 25.79 -0.82 -28.11
CA GLY A 84 24.83 -1.18 -29.16
C GLY A 84 23.42 -1.47 -28.62
N ILE A 85 22.42 -1.39 -29.50
CA ILE A 85 21.02 -1.75 -29.21
C ILE A 85 20.80 -3.19 -29.71
N ILE A 86 20.33 -4.08 -28.84
CA ILE A 86 20.01 -5.47 -29.16
C ILE A 86 18.59 -5.81 -28.72
N GLU A 87 17.94 -6.76 -29.40
CA GLU A 87 16.66 -7.33 -28.98
C GLU A 87 16.90 -8.67 -28.27
N ILE A 88 16.29 -8.83 -27.10
CA ILE A 88 16.33 -10.07 -26.33
C ILE A 88 14.91 -10.54 -25.99
N PRO A 89 14.68 -11.84 -25.78
CA PRO A 89 13.40 -12.31 -25.25
C PRO A 89 13.06 -11.62 -23.93
N ASN A 90 11.82 -11.19 -23.78
CA ASN A 90 11.34 -10.52 -22.59
C ASN A 90 11.24 -11.53 -21.44
N PRO A 91 12.09 -11.44 -20.41
CA PRO A 91 12.10 -12.41 -19.31
C PRO A 91 10.83 -12.34 -18.44
N PHE A 92 10.04 -11.28 -18.59
CA PHE A 92 8.85 -11.04 -17.79
C PHE A 92 7.56 -11.52 -18.46
N VAL A 93 7.58 -11.87 -19.75
CA VAL A 93 6.36 -12.38 -20.41
C VAL A 93 5.88 -13.66 -19.73
N CYS A 94 4.55 -13.76 -19.62
CA CYS A 94 3.83 -14.81 -18.91
C CYS A 94 4.12 -14.88 -17.39
N GLN A 95 4.73 -13.84 -16.81
CA GLN A 95 4.88 -13.73 -15.37
C GLN A 95 3.67 -13.01 -14.75
N TRP A 96 3.27 -13.49 -13.59
CA TRP A 96 2.23 -12.87 -12.75
C TRP A 96 2.87 -12.15 -11.58
N ILE A 97 2.41 -10.93 -11.33
CA ILE A 97 2.73 -10.14 -10.16
C ILE A 97 1.41 -9.89 -9.44
N ASN A 98 1.29 -10.42 -8.24
CA ASN A 98 0.10 -10.29 -7.42
C ASN A 98 0.45 -9.53 -6.15
N VAL A 99 -0.33 -8.50 -5.85
CA VAL A 99 -0.20 -7.71 -4.64
C VAL A 99 -1.57 -7.62 -3.98
N THR A 100 -1.59 -7.88 -2.68
CA THR A 100 -2.75 -7.64 -1.84
C THR A 100 -2.39 -6.52 -0.87
N PHE A 101 -3.30 -5.58 -0.69
CA PHE A 101 -3.14 -4.48 0.26
C PHE A 101 -4.36 -4.39 1.17
N ASP A 102 -4.12 -4.42 2.47
CA ASP A 102 -5.13 -4.27 3.50
C ASP A 102 -5.36 -2.80 3.83
N PHE A 103 -6.63 -2.41 4.04
CA PHE A 103 -6.98 -1.10 4.54
C PHE A 103 -8.26 -1.14 5.37
N TRP A 104 -8.40 -0.17 6.26
CA TRP A 104 -9.56 -0.04 7.15
C TRP A 104 -10.29 1.25 6.84
N VAL A 105 -11.60 1.14 6.70
CA VAL A 105 -12.52 2.28 6.62
C VAL A 105 -13.05 2.49 8.02
N THR A 106 -12.50 3.48 8.72
CA THR A 106 -12.83 3.79 10.12
C THR A 106 -12.64 5.28 10.42
N ILE A 107 -12.93 5.72 11.65
CA ILE A 107 -12.72 7.09 12.10
C ILE A 107 -11.27 7.31 12.53
N SER A 108 -10.85 8.58 12.63
CA SER A 108 -9.47 8.93 13.00
C SER A 108 -9.03 8.46 14.38
N GLU A 109 -9.97 8.25 15.29
CA GLU A 109 -9.78 7.89 16.69
C GLU A 109 -9.52 6.39 16.93
N ASP A 110 -9.78 5.57 15.91
CA ASP A 110 -9.41 4.15 15.87
C ASP A 110 -8.00 4.07 15.28
N ILE A 111 -7.02 3.92 16.17
CA ILE A 111 -5.59 4.06 15.85
C ILE A 111 -4.81 2.78 16.16
N SER A 112 -5.47 1.76 16.73
CA SER A 112 -4.87 0.53 17.21
C SER A 112 -5.87 -0.62 17.21
N GLY A 113 -5.44 -1.80 17.67
CA GLY A 113 -6.31 -2.96 17.87
C GLY A 113 -6.05 -4.12 16.89
N ALA A 114 -5.50 -3.80 15.72
CA ALA A 114 -4.99 -4.75 14.74
C ALA A 114 -3.52 -4.48 14.42
N TYR A 115 -2.99 -5.27 13.51
CA TYR A 115 -1.64 -5.11 13.01
C TYR A 115 -1.63 -5.29 11.50
N PHE A 116 -0.95 -4.38 10.83
CA PHE A 116 -0.58 -4.51 9.44
C PHE A 116 0.59 -5.49 9.35
N ASP A 117 0.51 -6.35 8.32
CA ASP A 117 1.49 -7.35 7.91
C ASP A 117 1.34 -8.76 8.53
N THR A 118 0.83 -9.67 7.68
CA THR A 118 0.75 -11.12 7.92
C THR A 118 1.77 -11.92 7.11
N TRP A 119 2.68 -11.25 6.36
CA TRP A 119 3.45 -11.88 5.28
C TRP A 119 4.96 -11.98 5.50
N HIS A 120 5.58 -11.15 6.34
CA HIS A 120 6.98 -11.41 6.73
C HIS A 120 7.08 -11.88 8.19
N ALA A 121 7.49 -13.11 8.38
CA ALA A 121 7.83 -13.58 9.71
C ALA A 121 9.05 -12.79 10.24
N GLY A 122 8.89 -11.98 11.29
CA GLY A 122 10.00 -11.44 12.10
C GLY A 122 10.22 -9.92 12.12
N TYR A 123 9.33 -9.08 11.58
CA TYR A 123 9.32 -7.64 11.90
C TYR A 123 8.34 -7.34 13.04
N GLU A 124 8.53 -6.18 13.69
CA GLU A 124 7.56 -5.63 14.63
C GLU A 124 6.29 -5.25 13.87
N GLU A 125 5.21 -5.97 14.16
CA GLU A 125 3.87 -5.75 13.65
C GLU A 125 3.52 -4.25 13.65
N VAL A 126 3.28 -3.66 12.46
CA VAL A 126 2.95 -2.24 12.35
C VAL A 126 1.52 -2.05 12.88
N PRO A 127 1.29 -1.26 13.94
CA PRO A 127 -0.05 -1.11 14.51
C PRO A 127 -1.05 -0.60 13.47
N ALA A 128 -2.25 -1.18 13.46
CA ALA A 128 -3.34 -0.83 12.56
C ALA A 128 -4.66 -0.72 13.35
N PRO A 129 -5.64 0.06 12.85
CA PRO A 129 -6.99 0.11 13.43
C PRO A 129 -7.72 -1.23 13.34
N ASP A 130 -8.74 -1.44 14.19
CA ASP A 130 -9.57 -2.66 14.19
C ASP A 130 -11.07 -2.42 13.97
N CYS A 131 -11.44 -1.24 13.48
CA CYS A 131 -12.81 -0.76 13.28
C CYS A 131 -13.60 -0.57 14.58
N LYS A 132 -12.90 -0.46 15.71
CA LYS A 132 -13.48 -0.19 17.03
C LYS A 132 -12.62 0.83 17.76
N VAL A 133 -13.27 1.65 18.59
CA VAL A 133 -12.56 2.50 19.54
C VAL A 133 -12.73 1.93 20.94
N ASP A 134 -11.65 1.39 21.49
CA ASP A 134 -11.63 0.82 22.82
C ASP A 134 -10.42 1.28 23.65
N ILE A 135 -10.12 0.56 24.74
CA ILE A 135 -9.03 0.90 25.64
C ILE A 135 -7.65 0.79 24.98
N ARG A 136 -7.52 0.03 23.88
CA ARG A 136 -6.28 -0.16 23.12
C ARG A 136 -5.88 1.11 22.38
N ASP A 137 -6.85 1.86 21.84
CA ASP A 137 -6.59 3.15 21.20
C ASP A 137 -6.12 4.18 22.23
N ILE A 138 -6.80 4.24 23.37
CA ILE A 138 -6.40 5.10 24.49
C ILE A 138 -5.01 4.73 24.98
N ALA A 139 -4.71 3.44 25.13
CA ALA A 139 -3.40 2.96 25.58
C ALA A 139 -2.29 3.31 24.57
N ALA A 140 -2.57 3.21 23.26
CA ALA A 140 -1.62 3.57 22.21
C ALA A 140 -1.28 5.07 22.26
N ALA A 141 -2.28 5.95 22.39
CA ALA A 141 -2.05 7.38 22.55
C ALA A 141 -1.34 7.71 23.89
N ALA A 142 -1.71 7.03 24.98
CA ALA A 142 -1.07 7.21 26.28
C ALA A 142 0.40 6.81 26.28
N ALA A 143 0.80 5.80 25.50
CA ALA A 143 2.21 5.41 25.34
C ALA A 143 3.05 6.51 24.66
N ALA A 144 2.42 7.29 23.78
CA ALA A 144 3.04 8.43 23.12
C ALA A 144 2.86 9.77 23.87
N PHE A 145 2.22 9.77 25.04
CA PHE A 145 1.88 11.01 25.75
C PHE A 145 3.11 11.89 26.05
N GLY A 146 2.99 13.18 25.77
CA GLY A 146 4.05 14.17 25.92
C GLY A 146 5.13 14.15 24.82
N SER A 147 4.97 13.30 23.80
CA SER A 147 5.91 13.21 22.68
C SER A 147 5.63 14.27 21.59
N TYR A 148 6.61 14.46 20.71
CA TYR A 148 6.62 15.37 19.55
C TYR A 148 7.55 14.80 18.47
N PRO A 149 7.49 15.26 17.20
CA PRO A 149 8.35 14.76 16.14
C PRO A 149 9.85 14.74 16.53
N GLY A 150 10.45 13.55 16.48
CA GLY A 150 11.85 13.31 16.88
C GLY A 150 12.03 12.77 18.31
N ALA A 151 10.99 12.73 19.13
CA ALA A 151 11.01 11.98 20.38
C ALA A 151 11.01 10.46 20.13
N GLU A 152 11.66 9.69 21.00
CA GLU A 152 11.78 8.22 20.86
C GLU A 152 10.42 7.52 20.87
N ASN A 153 9.47 8.03 21.66
CA ASN A 153 8.11 7.50 21.75
C ASN A 153 7.10 8.28 20.88
N TRP A 154 7.56 9.05 19.90
CA TRP A 154 6.67 9.76 18.99
C TRP A 154 5.84 8.77 18.17
N ASN A 155 4.53 8.95 18.22
CA ASN A 155 3.61 8.24 17.35
C ASN A 155 2.73 9.25 16.62
N SER A 156 2.96 9.40 15.32
CA SER A 156 2.21 10.36 14.50
C SER A 156 0.73 10.03 14.37
N VAL A 157 0.30 8.78 14.55
CA VAL A 157 -1.13 8.45 14.52
C VAL A 157 -1.84 8.84 15.81
N ALA A 158 -1.10 9.05 16.91
CA ALA A 158 -1.65 9.51 18.19
C ALA A 158 -1.82 11.04 18.28
N ASP A 159 -1.26 11.82 17.35
CA ASP A 159 -1.47 13.28 17.24
C ASP A 159 -2.72 13.57 16.40
N LEU A 160 -3.88 13.38 17.03
CA LEU A 160 -5.19 13.54 16.39
C LEU A 160 -5.55 15.00 16.13
N THR A 161 -5.09 15.89 17.00
CA THR A 161 -5.30 17.33 16.85
C THR A 161 -4.39 17.96 15.79
N LYS A 162 -3.36 17.23 15.34
CA LYS A 162 -2.38 17.65 14.32
C LYS A 162 -1.62 18.90 14.74
N ASP A 163 -1.33 19.02 16.03
CA ASP A 163 -0.57 20.14 16.60
C ASP A 163 0.90 19.78 16.89
N TYR A 164 1.33 18.61 16.43
CA TYR A 164 2.67 18.03 16.59
C TYR A 164 3.02 17.69 18.04
N LYS A 165 2.01 17.47 18.88
CA LYS A 165 2.18 17.00 20.25
C LYS A 165 1.10 15.98 20.55
N VAL A 166 1.47 14.92 21.26
CA VAL A 166 0.48 14.01 21.83
C VAL A 166 0.21 14.46 23.26
N ASP A 167 -0.97 15.01 23.52
CA ASP A 167 -1.36 15.45 24.85
C ASP A 167 -2.76 14.97 25.27
N ILE A 168 -3.31 15.57 26.32
CA ILE A 168 -4.61 15.17 26.87
C ILE A 168 -5.76 15.42 25.90
N ARG A 169 -5.60 16.32 24.92
CA ARG A 169 -6.60 16.63 23.90
C ARG A 169 -6.76 15.48 22.92
N ASP A 170 -5.67 14.83 22.51
CA ASP A 170 -5.72 13.68 21.62
C ASP A 170 -6.37 12.49 22.33
N ILE A 171 -5.95 12.21 23.58
CA ILE A 171 -6.56 11.16 24.39
C ILE A 171 -8.05 11.45 24.64
N ALA A 172 -8.43 12.69 24.91
CA ALA A 172 -9.82 13.08 25.08
C ALA A 172 -10.65 12.91 23.80
N ALA A 173 -10.06 13.14 22.62
CA ALA A 173 -10.72 12.88 21.33
C ALA A 173 -11.04 11.40 21.16
N ILE A 174 -10.07 10.50 21.43
CA ILE A 174 -10.29 9.04 21.40
C ILE A 174 -11.37 8.64 22.41
N ALA A 175 -11.25 9.11 23.65
CA ALA A 175 -12.21 8.78 24.71
C ALA A 175 -13.63 9.24 24.40
N ALA A 176 -13.80 10.34 23.64
CA ALA A 176 -15.11 10.81 23.19
C ALA A 176 -15.78 9.86 22.19
N GLN A 177 -15.01 9.04 21.47
CA GLN A 177 -15.50 8.04 20.53
C GLN A 177 -15.52 6.62 21.11
N TYR A 178 -15.23 6.45 22.41
CA TYR A 178 -15.16 5.14 23.05
C TYR A 178 -16.45 4.34 22.87
N GLY A 179 -16.31 3.09 22.43
CA GLY A 179 -17.43 2.21 22.12
C GLY A 179 -17.96 2.33 20.69
N PHE A 180 -17.34 3.15 19.84
CA PHE A 180 -17.53 3.06 18.38
C PHE A 180 -17.20 1.62 17.94
N ALA A 181 -18.17 0.93 17.33
CA ALA A 181 -18.09 -0.46 16.91
C ALA A 181 -19.17 -0.79 15.89
#